data_AF-A0A6I2JMX5-F1
#
_entry.id   AF-A0A6I2JMX5-F1
#
_cell.length_a   1.000
_cell.length_b   1.000
_cell.length_c   1.000
_cell.angle_alpha   90.00
_cell.angle_beta   90.00
_cell.angle_gamma   90.00
#
_symmetry.space_group_name_H-M   'P 1'
#
loop_
_entity.id
_entity.type
_entity.pdbx_description
1 polymer ?
#
loop_
_entity_poly.entity_id
_entity_poly.type
_entity_poly.pdbx_seq_one_letter_code
_entity_poly.pdbx_strand_id
1 'polypeptide(L)'
;MTAQWVMYGIKNCDTIKKARNYLASSGIDYCFHDYRVDGIDDALLQSFIDQLGYEALLNTRGTTWRKLPEAERDAVNDAASAKAVMLAQPAIIKRPVLAAPNGDLLVGFNDSLYSAFIQEKS
;
A
#
# COMPACT_ATOMS: atom_id res chain seq x y z
N MET A 1 -6.59 16.69 12.98
CA MET A 1 -6.12 15.58 12.14
C MET A 1 -6.53 15.94 10.73
N THR A 2 -5.59 16.36 9.90
CA THR A 2 -5.85 16.84 8.54
C THR A 2 -6.37 15.69 7.70
N ALA A 3 -7.67 15.72 7.42
CA ALA A 3 -8.34 14.80 6.51
C ALA A 3 -7.83 15.11 5.09
N GLN A 4 -6.71 14.49 4.71
CA GLN A 4 -6.09 14.63 3.40
C GLN A 4 -5.74 13.25 2.86
N TRP A 5 -5.64 13.13 1.54
CA TRP A 5 -5.25 11.88 0.89
C TRP A 5 -3.82 11.52 1.26
N VAL A 6 -3.54 10.24 1.52
CA VAL A 6 -2.17 9.77 1.77
C VAL A 6 -1.85 8.61 0.85
N MET A 7 -0.79 8.73 0.07
CA MET A 7 -0.29 7.66 -0.78
C MET A 7 0.95 7.04 -0.15
N TYR A 8 0.83 5.77 0.20
CA TYR A 8 1.92 4.98 0.73
C TYR A 8 2.54 4.13 -0.37
N GLY A 9 3.87 4.08 -0.41
CA GLY A 9 4.57 3.29 -1.40
C GLY A 9 6.07 3.47 -1.38
N ILE A 10 6.70 3.30 -2.55
CA ILE A 10 8.14 3.50 -2.73
C ILE A 10 8.34 4.33 -3.99
N LYS A 11 9.05 5.45 -3.88
CA LYS A 11 9.18 6.47 -4.94
C LYS A 11 9.67 5.90 -6.29
N ASN A 12 10.56 4.90 -6.25
CA ASN A 12 11.12 4.23 -7.43
C ASN A 12 10.25 3.05 -7.91
N CYS A 13 8.97 3.31 -8.20
CA CYS A 13 8.07 2.34 -8.81
C CYS A 13 7.23 3.03 -9.89
N ASP A 14 7.12 2.43 -11.07
CA ASP A 14 6.37 3.02 -12.19
C ASP A 14 4.88 3.16 -11.88
N THR A 15 4.31 2.21 -11.13
CA THR A 15 2.92 2.28 -10.66
C THR A 15 2.68 3.49 -9.76
N ILE A 16 3.63 3.83 -8.88
CA ILE A 16 3.56 5.04 -8.03
C ILE A 16 3.61 6.30 -8.89
N LYS A 17 4.49 6.36 -9.90
CA LYS A 17 4.54 7.49 -10.83
C LYS A 17 3.19 7.70 -11.53
N LYS A 18 2.57 6.63 -12.01
CA LYS A 18 1.23 6.69 -12.64
C LYS A 18 0.16 7.19 -11.67
N ALA A 19 0.11 6.63 -10.46
CA ALA A 19 -0.86 7.04 -9.44
C ALA A 19 -0.71 8.51 -9.04
N ARG A 20 0.53 8.98 -8.85
CA ARG A 20 0.83 10.38 -8.53
C ARG A 20 0.42 11.32 -9.65
N ASN A 21 0.72 10.96 -10.90
CA ASN A 21 0.30 11.74 -12.06
C ASN A 21 -1.23 11.80 -12.15
N TYR A 22 -1.92 10.69 -11.86
CA TYR A 22 -3.38 10.66 -11.85
C TYR A 22 -3.97 11.62 -10.81
N LEU A 23 -3.49 11.57 -9.57
CA LEU A 23 -3.96 12.47 -8.51
C LEU A 23 -3.66 13.93 -8.83
N ALA A 24 -2.46 14.22 -9.34
CA ALA A 24 -2.08 15.57 -9.76
C ALA A 24 -2.98 16.08 -10.90
N SER A 25 -3.25 15.25 -11.91
CA SER A 25 -4.18 15.59 -13.00
C SER A 25 -5.62 15.75 -12.54
N SER A 26 -6.00 15.07 -11.45
CA SER A 26 -7.33 15.18 -10.83
C SER A 26 -7.44 16.36 -9.86
N GLY A 27 -6.35 17.10 -9.62
CA GLY A 27 -6.31 18.22 -8.67
C GLY A 27 -6.42 17.80 -7.20
N ILE A 28 -6.04 16.57 -6.88
CA ILE A 28 -6.12 16.03 -5.52
C ILE A 28 -4.79 16.21 -4.82
N ASP A 29 -4.81 16.98 -3.73
CA ASP A 29 -3.68 17.08 -2.82
C ASP A 29 -3.53 15.80 -2.00
N TYR A 30 -2.32 15.24 -2.02
CA TYR A 30 -1.99 14.04 -1.27
C TYR A 30 -0.61 14.15 -0.62
N CYS A 31 -0.45 13.48 0.52
CA CYS A 31 0.83 13.27 1.17
C CYS A 31 1.43 11.95 0.68
N PHE A 32 2.70 11.96 0.27
CA PHE A 32 3.39 10.73 -0.13
C PHE A 32 4.27 10.23 1.01
N HIS A 33 4.03 9.00 1.47
CA HIS A 33 4.79 8.32 2.50
C HIS A 33 5.62 7.19 1.87
N ASP A 34 6.95 7.30 1.94
CA ASP A 34 7.85 6.31 1.37
C ASP A 34 8.26 5.26 2.42
N TYR A 35 7.85 4.01 2.22
CA TYR A 35 8.19 2.92 3.14
C TYR A 35 9.69 2.70 3.36
N ARG A 36 10.56 3.15 2.45
CA ARG A 36 12.02 3.03 2.61
C ARG A 36 12.65 4.21 3.34
N VAL A 37 12.04 5.39 3.24
CA VAL A 37 12.61 6.62 3.81
C VAL A 37 11.96 6.90 5.15
N ASP A 38 10.62 6.89 5.19
CA ASP A 38 9.81 7.17 6.36
C ASP A 38 9.57 5.91 7.20
N GLY A 39 9.81 4.73 6.61
CA GLY A 39 9.54 3.45 7.25
C GLY A 39 8.06 3.07 7.21
N ILE A 40 7.72 1.91 7.78
CA ILE A 40 6.34 1.52 8.02
C ILE A 40 6.26 0.96 9.44
N ASP A 41 5.38 1.54 10.23
CA ASP A 41 5.19 1.14 11.62
C ASP A 41 4.19 0.00 11.74
N ASP A 42 4.32 -0.80 12.81
CA ASP A 42 3.43 -1.92 13.10
C ASP A 42 1.95 -1.49 13.16
N ALA A 43 1.66 -0.38 13.84
CA ALA A 43 0.30 0.13 13.98
C ALA A 43 -0.31 0.54 12.63
N LEU A 44 0.49 1.15 11.76
CA LEU A 44 0.05 1.55 10.42
C LEU A 44 -0.25 0.32 9.57
N LEU A 45 0.68 -0.64 9.55
CA LEU A 45 0.50 -1.86 8.78
C LEU A 45 -0.67 -2.71 9.32
N GLN A 46 -0.87 -2.74 10.63
CA GLN A 46 -2.02 -3.40 11.24
C GLN A 46 -3.33 -2.78 10.73
N SER A 47 -3.43 -1.44 10.70
CA SER A 47 -4.61 -0.76 10.17
C SER A 47 -4.89 -1.11 8.70
N PHE A 48 -3.85 -1.32 7.90
CA PHE A 48 -4.02 -1.74 6.52
C PHE A 48 -4.56 -3.16 6.45
N ILE A 49 -4.00 -4.07 7.26
CA ILE A 49 -4.42 -5.47 7.31
C ILE A 49 -5.87 -5.59 7.81
N ASP A 50 -6.26 -4.80 8.81
CA ASP A 50 -7.61 -4.84 9.37
C ASP A 50 -8.68 -4.40 8.36
N GLN A 51 -8.35 -3.45 7.48
CA GLN A 51 -9.28 -2.95 6.46
C GLN A 51 -9.26 -3.76 5.15
N LEU A 52 -8.08 -4.08 4.64
CA LEU A 52 -7.91 -4.68 3.31
C LEU A 52 -7.66 -6.19 3.35
N GLY A 53 -7.23 -6.72 4.50
CA GLY A 53 -6.67 -8.05 4.62
C GLY A 53 -5.20 -8.12 4.19
N TYR A 54 -4.43 -8.96 4.87
CA TYR A 54 -3.01 -9.16 4.57
C TYR A 54 -2.80 -9.73 3.16
N GLU A 55 -3.71 -10.58 2.68
CA GLU A 55 -3.62 -11.20 1.34
C GLU A 55 -3.66 -10.16 0.21
N ALA A 56 -4.49 -9.13 0.35
CA ALA A 56 -4.59 -8.06 -0.64
C ALA A 56 -3.34 -7.17 -0.65
N LEU A 57 -2.72 -6.98 0.52
CA LEU A 57 -1.49 -6.22 0.72
C LEU A 57 -0.24 -7.00 0.35
N LEU A 58 -0.25 -8.32 0.43
CA LEU A 58 0.90 -9.17 0.13
C LEU A 58 1.09 -9.27 -1.39
N ASN A 59 2.21 -8.76 -1.91
CA ASN A 59 2.52 -8.90 -3.33
C ASN A 59 3.15 -10.27 -3.62
N THR A 60 2.34 -11.32 -3.62
CA THR A 60 2.75 -12.69 -3.96
C THR A 60 3.26 -12.85 -5.40
N ARG A 61 2.94 -11.90 -6.29
CA ARG A 61 3.42 -11.86 -7.67
C ARG A 61 4.75 -11.12 -7.83
N GLY A 62 5.19 -10.41 -6.79
CA GLY A 62 6.40 -9.60 -6.81
C GLY A 62 7.68 -10.44 -6.82
N THR A 63 8.76 -9.87 -7.38
CA THR A 63 10.07 -10.51 -7.37
C THR A 63 10.63 -10.66 -5.96
N THR A 64 10.33 -9.73 -5.06
CA THR A 64 10.72 -9.83 -3.64
C THR A 64 10.12 -11.09 -3.00
N TRP A 65 8.82 -11.33 -3.16
CA TRP A 65 8.18 -12.56 -2.66
C TRP A 65 8.82 -13.81 -3.24
N ARG A 66 9.05 -13.84 -4.56
CA ARG A 66 9.68 -15.00 -5.22
C ARG A 66 11.13 -15.23 -4.80
N LYS A 67 11.82 -14.20 -4.32
CA LYS A 67 13.19 -14.29 -3.80
C LYS A 67 13.23 -14.70 -2.33
N LEU A 68 12.11 -14.67 -1.62
CA LEU A 68 12.06 -15.15 -0.25
C LEU A 68 12.34 -16.65 -0.21
N PRO A 69 13.09 -17.11 0.82
CA PRO A 69 13.18 -18.53 1.13
C PRO A 69 11.79 -19.16 1.23
N GLU A 70 11.68 -20.41 0.81
CA GLU A 70 10.43 -21.18 0.93
C GLU A 70 9.92 -21.22 2.37
N ALA A 71 10.82 -21.41 3.34
CA ALA A 71 10.48 -21.38 4.77
C ALA A 71 9.83 -20.05 5.22
N GLU A 72 10.27 -18.90 4.70
CA GLU A 72 9.64 -17.62 5.03
C GLU A 72 8.27 -17.47 4.36
N ARG A 73 8.11 -17.97 3.14
CA ARG A 73 6.82 -17.95 2.43
C ARG A 73 5.79 -18.84 3.11
N ASP A 74 6.19 -20.04 3.51
CA ASP A 74 5.32 -21.01 4.19
C ASP A 74 5.00 -20.58 5.62
N ALA A 75 5.89 -19.81 6.25
CA ALA A 75 5.63 -19.20 7.55
C ALA A 75 4.50 -18.15 7.49
N VAL A 76 4.23 -17.54 6.33
CA VAL A 76 3.12 -16.60 6.15
C VAL A 76 1.81 -17.37 5.99
N ASN A 77 1.19 -17.70 7.12
CA ASN A 77 -0.08 -18.43 7.19
C ASN A 77 -1.20 -17.64 7.89
N ASP A 78 -0.88 -16.50 8.49
CA ASP A 78 -1.81 -15.62 9.18
C ASP A 78 -1.42 -14.14 9.02
N ALA A 79 -2.26 -13.24 9.54
CA ALA A 79 -2.02 -11.80 9.49
C ALA A 79 -0.75 -11.39 10.24
N ALA A 80 -0.40 -12.06 11.34
CA ALA A 80 0.74 -11.69 12.20
C ALA A 80 2.08 -12.04 11.54
N SER A 81 2.18 -13.24 10.99
CA SER A 81 3.32 -13.72 10.20
C SER A 81 3.49 -12.91 8.92
N ALA A 82 2.40 -12.63 8.19
CA ALA A 82 2.42 -11.73 7.04
C ALA A 82 2.96 -10.35 7.42
N LYS A 83 2.45 -9.77 8.52
CA LYS A 83 2.88 -8.47 9.04
C LYS A 83 4.38 -8.46 9.36
N ALA A 84 4.88 -9.47 10.06
CA ALA A 84 6.31 -9.57 10.40
C ALA A 84 7.20 -9.56 9.15
N VAL A 85 6.84 -10.32 8.11
CA VAL A 85 7.58 -10.35 6.84
C VAL A 85 7.48 -9.00 6.10
N MET A 86 6.31 -8.37 6.09
CA MET A 86 6.10 -7.06 5.50
C MET A 86 6.88 -5.94 6.20
N LEU A 87 6.98 -5.96 7.54
CA LEU A 87 7.80 -5.02 8.31
C LEU A 87 9.30 -5.24 8.06
N ALA A 88 9.74 -6.49 8.02
CA ALA A 88 11.13 -6.83 7.72
C ALA A 88 11.51 -6.45 6.28
N GLN A 89 10.57 -6.57 5.34
CA GLN A 89 10.78 -6.27 3.93
C GLN A 89 9.62 -5.45 3.35
N PRO A 90 9.57 -4.11 3.53
CA PRO A 90 8.44 -3.31 3.02
C PRO A 90 8.24 -3.37 1.49
N ALA A 91 9.24 -3.86 0.74
CA ALA A 91 9.17 -4.04 -0.70
C ALA A 91 8.21 -5.16 -1.18
N ILE A 92 7.81 -6.09 -0.30
CA ILE A 92 6.78 -7.11 -0.61
C ILE A 92 5.36 -6.52 -0.49
N ILE A 93 5.18 -5.39 0.18
CA ILE A 93 3.87 -4.75 0.30
C ILE A 93 3.43 -4.24 -1.08
N LYS A 94 2.20 -4.58 -1.45
CA LYS A 94 1.56 -4.15 -2.69
C LYS A 94 1.35 -2.64 -2.65
N ARG A 95 1.66 -1.99 -3.76
CA ARG A 95 1.82 -0.55 -3.85
C ARG A 95 1.25 -0.02 -5.16
N PRO A 96 0.73 1.22 -5.20
CA PRO A 96 0.46 2.14 -4.08
C PRO A 96 -0.62 1.62 -3.11
N VAL A 97 -0.61 2.11 -1.89
CA VAL A 97 -1.80 2.12 -1.01
C VAL A 97 -2.26 3.57 -0.91
N LEU A 98 -3.48 3.86 -1.33
CA LEU A 98 -4.08 5.18 -1.24
C LEU A 98 -5.07 5.20 -0.07
N ALA A 99 -4.85 6.09 0.88
CA ALA A 99 -5.76 6.38 1.97
C ALA A 99 -6.57 7.63 1.67
N ALA A 100 -7.88 7.52 1.80
CA ALA A 100 -8.82 8.61 1.71
C ALA A 100 -8.89 9.41 3.03
N PRO A 101 -9.32 10.68 2.98
CA PRO A 101 -9.49 11.53 4.16
C PRO A 101 -10.40 10.94 5.25
N ASN A 102 -11.35 10.09 4.85
CA ASN A 102 -12.29 9.42 5.74
C ASN A 102 -11.71 8.14 6.40
N GLY A 103 -10.49 7.74 6.04
CA GLY A 103 -9.80 6.56 6.57
C GLY A 103 -9.91 5.30 5.69
N ASP A 104 -10.67 5.32 4.60
CA ASP A 104 -10.76 4.19 3.68
C ASP A 104 -9.45 3.99 2.92
N LEU A 105 -9.12 2.73 2.62
CA LEU A 105 -7.89 2.34 1.93
C LEU A 105 -8.17 1.68 0.58
N LEU A 106 -7.31 1.95 -0.38
CA LEU A 106 -7.30 1.32 -1.69
C LEU A 106 -5.89 0.82 -2.03
N VAL A 107 -5.76 -0.47 -2.36
CA VAL A 107 -4.47 -1.08 -2.73
C VAL A 107 -4.34 -1.30 -4.24
N GLY A 108 -3.16 -0.96 -4.75
CA GLY A 108 -2.83 -0.99 -6.18
C GLY A 108 -3.19 0.33 -6.88
N PHE A 109 -2.91 0.39 -8.18
CA PHE A 109 -3.32 1.50 -9.03
C PHE A 109 -4.01 0.96 -10.28
N ASN A 110 -5.17 1.55 -10.59
CA ASN A 110 -5.90 1.40 -11.83
C ASN A 110 -6.75 2.66 -12.00
N ASP A 111 -6.69 3.30 -13.17
CA ASP A 111 -7.44 4.53 -13.47
C ASP A 111 -8.93 4.41 -13.13
N SER A 112 -9.58 3.29 -13.49
CA SER A 112 -11.00 3.07 -13.20
C SER A 112 -11.28 2.93 -11.70
N LEU A 113 -10.40 2.22 -10.97
CA LEU A 113 -10.55 2.04 -9.52
C LEU A 113 -10.31 3.36 -8.78
N TYR A 114 -9.30 4.12 -9.20
CA TYR A 114 -8.98 5.42 -8.60
C TYR A 114 -10.12 6.40 -8.85
N SER A 115 -10.62 6.48 -10.08
CA SER A 115 -11.77 7.34 -10.40
C SER A 115 -12.97 7.01 -9.53
N ALA A 116 -13.35 5.73 -9.44
CA ALA A 116 -14.49 5.31 -8.64
C ALA A 116 -14.28 5.60 -7.15
N PHE A 117 -13.11 5.26 -6.62
CA PHE A 117 -12.76 5.45 -5.21
C PHE A 117 -12.74 6.94 -4.83
N ILE A 118 -12.13 7.78 -5.67
CA ILE A 118 -12.10 9.22 -5.45
C ILE A 118 -13.52 9.78 -5.52
N GLN A 119 -14.32 9.40 -6.51
CA GLN A 119 -15.70 9.91 -6.65
C GLN A 119 -16.60 9.49 -5.48
N GLU A 120 -16.42 8.28 -4.95
CA GLU A 120 -17.20 7.79 -3.82
C GLU A 120 -16.79 8.46 -2.48
N LYS A 121 -15.54 8.91 -2.38
CA LYS A 121 -14.92 9.38 -1.12
C LYS A 121 -14.53 10.86 -1.10
N SER A 122 -14.83 11.61 -2.17
CA SER A 122 -14.67 13.08 -2.24
C SER A 122 -15.90 13.84 -1.77
#